data_AF-A0A3D6DSY4-F1
#
_entry.id   AF-A0A3D6DSY4-F1
#
_cell.length_a   1.000
_cell.length_b   1.000
_cell.length_c   1.000
_cell.angle_alpha   90.00
_cell.angle_beta   90.00
_cell.angle_gamma   90.00
#
_symmetry.space_group_name_H-M   'P 1'
#
loop_
_entity.id
_entity.type
_entity.pdbx_description
1 polymer ?
#
loop_
_entity_poly.entity_id
_entity_poly.type
_entity_poly.pdbx_seq_one_letter_code
_entity_poly.pdbx_strand_id
1 'polypeptide(L)' 'MNEVRRLRIKCEIEHLAAARERIAKIRDDEERVVKGLSPHGDGAAEVVDALSEVGAVLLVAIGKLDKARK' A
#
# COMPACT_ATOMS: atom_id res chain seq x y z
N MET A 1 27.74 -1.57 -3.69
CA MET A 1 26.63 -1.62 -4.67
C MET A 1 26.86 -0.54 -5.73
N ASN A 2 26.59 -0.80 -7.02
CA ASN A 2 26.76 0.22 -8.06
C ASN A 2 25.58 1.21 -8.08
N GLU A 3 25.82 2.38 -8.66
CA GLU A 3 24.87 3.50 -8.68
C GLU A 3 23.59 3.17 -9.45
N VAL A 4 23.71 2.45 -10.56
CA VAL A 4 22.57 2.00 -11.37
C VAL A 4 21.63 1.09 -10.56
N ARG A 5 22.16 0.16 -9.77
CA ARG A 5 21.35 -0.72 -8.89
C ARG A 5 20.70 0.08 -7.78
N ARG A 6 21.41 1.05 -7.18
CA ARG A 6 20.85 1.93 -6.14
C ARG A 6 19.68 2.76 -6.69
N LEU A 7 19.79 3.29 -7.91
CA LEU A 7 18.72 4.02 -8.59
C LEU A 7 17.50 3.15 -8.88
N ARG A 8 17.70 1.93 -9.40
CA ARG A 8 16.58 0.98 -9.59
C ARG A 8 15.82 0.71 -8.30
N ILE A 9 16.53 0.43 -7.20
CA ILE A 9 15.91 0.19 -5.90
C ILE A 9 15.14 1.43 -5.42
N LYS A 10 15.67 2.65 -5.65
CA LYS A 10 14.96 3.90 -5.33
C LYS A 10 13.65 4.02 -6.10
N CYS A 11 13.66 3.79 -7.42
CA CYS A 11 12.44 3.85 -8.24
C CYS A 11 11.41 2.82 -7.79
N GLU A 12 11.81 1.59 -7.46
CA GLU A 12 10.88 0.58 -6.96
C GLU A 12 10.27 0.96 -5.61
N ILE A 13 11.04 1.56 -4.70
CA ILE A 13 10.50 2.10 -3.44
C ILE A 13 9.42 3.16 -3.73
N GLU A 14 9.67 4.07 -4.67
CA GLU A 14 8.72 5.12 -5.05
C GLU A 14 7.43 4.53 -5.66
N HIS A 15 7.55 3.54 -6.55
CA HIS A 15 6.39 2.84 -7.11
C HIS A 15 5.56 2.13 -6.05
N LEU A 16 6.20 1.40 -5.12
CA LEU A 16 5.50 0.70 -4.04
C LEU A 16 4.86 1.66 -3.05
N ALA A 17 5.50 2.80 -2.75
CA ALA A 17 4.92 3.83 -1.90
C ALA A 17 3.64 4.43 -2.52
N ALA A 18 3.69 4.75 -3.82
CA ALA A 18 2.53 5.25 -4.55
C ALA A 18 1.40 4.22 -4.67
N ALA A 19 1.72 2.94 -4.85
CA ALA A 19 0.75 1.86 -4.81
C ALA A 19 0.08 1.74 -3.43
N ARG A 20 0.88 1.78 -2.36
CA ARG A 20 0.39 1.70 -0.98
C ARG A 20 -0.57 2.85 -0.65
N GLU A 21 -0.26 4.08 -1.06
CA GLU A 21 -1.15 5.23 -0.84
C GLU A 21 -2.50 5.05 -1.54
N ARG A 22 -2.50 4.59 -2.79
CA ARG A 22 -3.74 4.32 -3.54
C ARG A 22 -4.58 3.22 -2.89
N ILE A 23 -3.95 2.13 -2.45
CA ILE A 23 -4.63 1.04 -1.72
C ILE A 23 -5.22 1.54 -0.40
N ALA A 24 -4.49 2.38 0.34
CA ALA A 24 -4.98 2.93 1.60
C ALA A 24 -6.24 3.79 1.38
N LYS A 25 -6.29 4.62 0.34
CA LYS A 25 -7.48 5.41 0.01
C LYS A 25 -8.70 4.53 -0.28
N ILE A 26 -8.53 3.50 -1.10
CA ILE A 26 -9.61 2.53 -1.41
C ILE A 26 -10.08 1.84 -0.13
N ARG A 27 -9.15 1.41 0.73
CA ARG A 27 -9.49 0.78 2.00
C ARG A 27 -10.27 1.72 2.92
N ASP A 28 -9.88 2.98 3.00
CA ASP A 28 -10.58 3.99 3.81
C ASP A 28 -11.98 4.27 3.27
N ASP A 29 -12.14 4.26 1.94
CA ASP A 29 -13.45 4.39 1.30
C ASP A 29 -14.34 3.19 1.60
N GLU A 30 -13.83 1.96 1.48
CA GLU A 30 -14.54 0.72 1.87
C GLU A 30 -14.92 0.73 3.36
N GLU A 31 -14.00 1.14 4.23
CA GLU A 31 -14.26 1.22 5.67
C GLU A 31 -15.37 2.24 5.99
N ARG A 32 -15.46 3.35 5.25
CA ARG A 32 -16.56 4.31 5.38
C ARG A 32 -17.89 3.71 4.96
N VAL A 33 -17.93 2.92 3.88
CA VAL A 33 -19.15 2.22 3.44
C VAL A 33 -19.58 1.19 4.49
N VAL A 34 -18.66 0.36 4.99
CA VAL A 34 -18.93 -0.64 6.05
C VAL A 34 -19.51 0.02 7.32
N LYS A 35 -19.02 1.22 7.68
CA LYS A 35 -19.52 1.98 8.84
C LYS A 35 -20.84 2.72 8.58
N GLY A 36 -21.43 2.61 7.40
CA GLY A 36 -22.65 3.34 7.02
C GLY A 36 -22.44 4.85 6.91
N LEU A 37 -21.20 5.31 6.72
CA LEU A 37 -20.84 6.73 6.60
C LEU A 37 -20.84 7.21 5.14
N SER A 38 -21.10 6.31 4.19
CA SER A 38 -21.20 6.60 2.76
C SER A 38 -22.56 6.11 2.22
N PRO A 39 -23.27 6.90 1.40
CA PRO A 39 -24.60 6.56 0.89
C PRO A 39 -24.59 5.59 -0.31
N HIS A 40 -23.42 5.12 -0.74
CA HIS A 40 -23.28 4.31 -1.95
C HIS A 40 -22.51 3.01 -1.69
N GLY A 41 -23.13 1.88 -2.05
CA GLY A 41 -22.50 0.56 -2.12
C GLY A 41 -22.72 -0.33 -0.89
N ASP A 42 -22.42 -1.61 -1.07
CA ASP A 42 -22.30 -2.60 0.00
C ASP A 42 -20.80 -2.80 0.27
N GLY A 43 -20.31 -2.20 1.35
CA GLY A 43 -18.91 -2.35 1.76
C GLY A 43 -18.69 -3.73 2.38
N ALA A 44 -17.54 -4.33 2.10
CA ALA A 44 -17.21 -5.67 2.60
C ALA A 44 -16.07 -5.61 3.62
N ALA A 45 -16.32 -6.05 4.85
CA ALA A 45 -15.29 -6.09 5.90
C ALA A 45 -14.07 -6.92 5.49
N GLU A 46 -14.29 -8.03 4.78
CA GLU A 46 -13.21 -8.86 4.20
C GLU A 46 -12.31 -8.09 3.23
N VAL A 47 -12.86 -7.11 2.49
CA VAL A 47 -12.08 -6.27 1.58
C VAL A 47 -11.23 -5.28 2.38
N VAL A 48 -11.78 -4.66 3.42
CA VAL A 48 -11.03 -3.75 4.32
C VAL A 48 -9.85 -4.49 4.97
N ASP A 49 -10.08 -5.71 5.43
CA ASP A 49 -9.06 -6.56 6.05
C ASP A 49 -7.97 -6.92 5.04
N ALA A 50 -8.34 -7.44 3.85
CA ALA A 50 -7.40 -7.81 2.81
C ALA A 50 -6.55 -6.60 2.34
N LEU A 51 -7.16 -5.42 2.15
CA LEU A 51 -6.42 -4.22 1.75
C LEU A 51 -5.50 -3.71 2.87
N SER A 52 -5.88 -3.91 4.14
CA SER A 52 -5.02 -3.61 5.29
C SER A 52 -3.79 -4.52 5.33
N GLU A 53 -3.97 -5.82 5.09
CA GLU A 53 -2.87 -6.79 4.98
C GLU A 53 -1.93 -6.45 3.83
N VAL A 54 -2.47 -6.16 2.64
CA VAL A 54 -1.67 -5.74 1.48
C VAL A 54 -0.86 -4.49 1.82
N GLY A 55 -1.47 -3.50 2.48
CA GLY A 55 -0.79 -2.29 2.94
C GLY A 55 0.39 -2.57 3.88
N ALA A 56 0.27 -3.58 4.76
CA ALA A 56 1.34 -4.03 5.65
C ALA A 56 2.45 -4.75 4.88
N VAL A 57 2.11 -5.64 3.94
CA VAL A 57 3.09 -6.34 3.08
C VAL A 57 3.91 -5.35 2.26
N LEU A 58 3.28 -4.33 1.66
CA LEU A 58 3.98 -3.28 0.92
C LEU A 58 4.96 -2.50 1.79
N LEU A 59 4.59 -2.21 3.03
CA LEU A 59 5.47 -1.51 3.97
C LEU A 59 6.70 -2.37 4.34
N VAL A 60 6.50 -3.68 4.53
CA VAL A 60 7.61 -4.62 4.71
C VAL A 60 8.52 -4.66 3.49
N ALA A 61 7.95 -4.75 2.28
CA ALA A 61 8.71 -4.79 1.03
C ALA A 61 9.56 -3.51 0.85
N ILE A 62 8.98 -2.33 1.08
CA ILE A 62 9.70 -1.05 1.07
C ILE A 62 10.86 -1.07 2.07
N GLY A 63 10.63 -1.55 3.30
CA GLY A 63 11.69 -1.65 4.31
C GLY A 63 12.83 -2.60 3.92
N LYS A 64 12.54 -3.70 3.21
CA LYS A 64 13.56 -4.62 2.68
C LYS A 64 14.35 -3.98 1.54
N LEU A 65 13.69 -3.28 0.64
CA LEU A 65 14.34 -2.55 -0.45
C LEU A 65 15.22 -1.41 0.08
N ASP A 66 14.77 -0.65 1.07
CA ASP A 66 15.59 0.42 1.68
C ASP A 66 16.85 -0.15 2.33
N LYS A 67 16.74 -1.31 3.00
CA LYS A 67 17.92 -2.04 3.53
C LYS A 67 18.87 -2.48 2.42
N ALA A 68 18.34 -2.99 1.30
CA ALA A 68 19.14 -3.40 0.15
C ALA A 68 19.77 -2.21 -0.61
N ARG A 69 19.25 -1.00 -0.42
CA ARG A 69 19.73 0.24 -1.05
C ARG A 69 20.96 0.83 -0.37
N LYS A 70 21.14 0.56 0.92
CA LYS A 70 22.28 1.03 1.72
C LYS A 70 23.54 0.26 1.29
#